data_AF-A0A1Q6WB65-F1
#
_entry.id   AF-A0A1Q6WB65-F1
#
_cell.length_a   1.000
_cell.length_b   1.000
_cell.length_c   1.000
_cell.angle_alpha   90.00
_cell.angle_beta   90.00
_cell.angle_gamma   90.00
#
_symmetry.space_group_name_H-M   'P 1'
#
loop_
_entity.id
_entity.type
_entity.pdbx_description
1 polymer ?
#
loop_
_entity_poly.entity_id
_entity_poly.type
_entity_poly.pdbx_seq_one_letter_code
_entity_poly.pdbx_strand_id
1 'polypeptide(L)'
;MAAACVAALTASGIQTVAADDIPAQVFDRTVYLDSRALEELRSSNPDHYARAERILAAANHLCRPHVPEVYLAEFGVRDFSCAPMLLLTSLPPKREIGFRLDNTRYAATVVVTDDPPRLLPAR
;
A
#
# COMPACT_ATOMS: atom_id res chain seq x y z
N MET A 1 71.42 -8.99 -11.49
CA MET A 1 70.62 -8.15 -12.39
C MET A 1 69.16 -8.55 -12.18
N ALA A 2 68.38 -7.66 -11.57
CA ALA A 2 67.03 -7.95 -11.06
C ALA A 2 65.99 -7.88 -12.17
N ALA A 3 65.05 -8.84 -12.21
CA ALA A 3 63.84 -8.76 -13.01
C ALA A 3 62.64 -8.80 -12.06
N ALA A 4 61.95 -7.66 -11.97
CA ALA A 4 60.71 -7.49 -11.23
C ALA A 4 59.52 -7.87 -12.13
N CYS A 5 58.60 -8.69 -11.61
CA CYS A 5 57.25 -8.81 -12.16
C CYS A 5 56.27 -8.49 -11.03
N VAL A 6 55.75 -7.27 -11.04
CA VAL A 6 54.74 -6.79 -10.10
C VAL A 6 53.39 -7.37 -10.52
N ALA A 7 52.77 -8.17 -9.65
CA ALA A 7 51.41 -8.65 -9.83
C ALA A 7 50.43 -7.51 -9.50
N ALA A 8 49.66 -7.07 -10.49
CA ALA A 8 48.59 -6.10 -10.30
C ALA A 8 47.39 -6.80 -9.62
N LEU A 9 47.17 -6.53 -8.33
CA LEU A 9 45.90 -6.86 -7.67
C LEU A 9 44.83 -5.85 -8.12
N THR A 10 43.90 -6.29 -8.95
CA THR A 10 42.67 -5.54 -9.25
C THR A 10 41.78 -5.55 -8.01
N ALA A 11 41.70 -4.42 -7.31
CA ALA A 11 40.74 -4.23 -6.23
C ALA A 11 39.33 -4.12 -6.82
N SER A 12 38.52 -5.17 -6.69
CA SER A 12 37.07 -5.08 -6.89
C SER A 12 36.50 -4.30 -5.72
N GLY A 13 36.31 -2.99 -5.92
CA GLY A 13 35.64 -2.12 -4.96
C GLY A 13 34.15 -2.44 -4.89
N ILE A 14 33.74 -3.21 -3.89
CA ILE A 14 32.39 -3.18 -3.36
C ILE A 14 32.18 -1.82 -2.70
N GLN A 15 31.41 -0.95 -3.36
CA GLN A 15 31.06 0.34 -2.80
C GLN A 15 29.92 0.13 -1.79
N THR A 16 30.23 0.26 -0.51
CA THR A 16 29.22 0.43 0.54
C THR A 16 28.70 1.87 0.45
N VAL A 17 27.50 2.02 -0.09
CA VAL A 17 26.78 3.31 -0.06
C VAL A 17 26.25 3.53 1.36
N ALA A 18 26.37 4.76 1.87
CA ALA A 18 25.76 5.14 3.13
C ALA A 18 24.22 5.05 3.02
N ALA A 19 23.54 4.61 4.08
CA ALA A 19 22.09 4.42 4.08
C ALA A 19 21.28 5.71 3.76
N ASP A 20 21.90 6.87 3.90
CA ASP A 20 21.29 8.18 3.64
C ASP A 20 21.26 8.59 2.15
N ASP A 21 21.97 7.86 1.27
CA ASP A 21 22.06 8.16 -0.17
C ASP A 21 21.17 7.27 -1.05
N ILE A 22 20.24 6.50 -0.46
CA ILE A 22 19.20 5.83 -1.26
C ILE A 22 18.21 6.91 -1.69
N PRO A 23 18.12 7.29 -2.98
CA PRO A 23 17.15 8.28 -3.39
C PRO A 23 15.75 7.75 -3.04
N ALA A 24 14.92 8.58 -2.40
CA ALA A 24 13.51 8.29 -2.04
C ALA A 24 12.62 7.87 -3.23
N GLN A 25 13.20 7.81 -4.43
CA GLN A 25 12.68 7.30 -5.69
C GLN A 25 12.64 5.76 -5.73
N VAL A 26 13.34 5.08 -4.83
CA VAL A 26 13.45 3.62 -4.79
C VAL A 26 12.27 3.06 -3.98
N PHE A 27 11.16 2.86 -4.68
CA PHE A 27 9.93 2.14 -4.30
C PHE A 27 8.76 2.94 -3.70
N ASP A 28 8.15 3.87 -4.46
CA ASP A 28 6.68 4.12 -4.32
C ASP A 28 5.88 3.03 -5.07
N ARG A 29 6.32 1.76 -4.95
CA ARG A 29 5.65 0.63 -5.58
C ARG A 29 4.41 0.31 -4.76
N THR A 30 3.25 0.49 -5.36
CA THR A 30 1.98 0.08 -4.74
C THR A 30 1.86 -1.44 -4.74
N VAL A 31 1.58 -2.02 -3.58
CA VAL A 31 1.27 -3.44 -3.41
C VAL A 31 -0.23 -3.64 -3.54
N TYR A 32 -0.65 -4.35 -4.58
CA TYR A 32 -2.06 -4.68 -4.79
C TYR A 32 -2.44 -5.93 -3.97
N LEU A 33 -3.37 -5.77 -3.04
CA LEU A 33 -3.84 -6.81 -2.12
C LEU A 33 -5.01 -7.58 -2.73
N ASP A 34 -4.70 -8.54 -3.59
CA ASP A 34 -5.61 -9.63 -3.91
C ASP A 34 -5.51 -10.77 -2.87
N SER A 35 -6.30 -11.84 -3.03
CA SER A 35 -6.30 -12.98 -2.09
C SER A 35 -4.92 -13.64 -1.94
N ARG A 36 -4.12 -13.68 -3.01
CA ARG A 36 -2.80 -14.29 -2.99
C ARG A 36 -1.80 -13.37 -2.28
N ALA A 37 -1.81 -12.07 -2.63
CA ALA A 37 -0.95 -11.08 -2.01
C ALA A 37 -1.23 -10.92 -0.51
N LEU A 38 -2.48 -11.09 -0.07
CA LEU A 38 -2.83 -11.12 1.36
C LEU A 38 -2.23 -12.33 2.08
N GLU A 39 -2.25 -13.52 1.47
CA GLU A 39 -1.64 -14.71 2.07
C GLU A 39 -0.10 -14.59 2.11
N GLU A 40 0.50 -14.05 1.04
CA GLU A 40 1.94 -13.72 1.02
C GLU A 40 2.28 -12.68 2.10
N LEU A 41 1.46 -11.65 2.27
CA LEU A 41 1.62 -10.63 3.31
C LEU A 41 1.51 -11.23 4.72
N ARG A 42 0.55 -12.15 4.94
CA ARG A 42 0.39 -12.86 6.22
C ARG A 42 1.68 -13.57 6.64
N SER A 43 2.36 -14.22 5.69
CA SER A 43 3.60 -14.95 5.96
C SER A 43 4.82 -14.03 6.13
N SER A 44 4.90 -12.95 5.36
CA SER A 44 6.09 -12.10 5.27
C SER A 44 6.09 -10.91 6.24
N ASN A 45 4.92 -10.39 6.57
CA ASN A 45 4.73 -9.30 7.53
C ASN A 45 3.36 -9.40 8.22
N PRO A 46 3.27 -10.20 9.30
CA PRO A 46 2.01 -10.42 10.04
C PRO A 46 1.38 -9.15 10.63
N ASP A 47 2.19 -8.13 10.98
CA ASP A 47 1.67 -6.86 11.50
C ASP A 47 0.94 -6.07 10.41
N HIS A 48 1.58 -5.89 9.25
CA HIS A 48 0.94 -5.23 8.12
C HIS A 48 -0.28 -6.01 7.65
N TYR A 49 -0.25 -7.34 7.69
CA TYR A 49 -1.42 -8.17 7.43
C TYR A 49 -2.59 -7.83 8.35
N ALA A 50 -2.38 -7.85 9.67
CA ALA A 50 -3.43 -7.56 10.65
C ALA A 50 -3.97 -6.13 10.53
N ARG A 51 -3.12 -5.15 10.22
CA ARG A 51 -3.54 -3.77 9.95
C ARG A 51 -4.32 -3.65 8.65
N ALA A 52 -3.84 -4.27 7.57
CA ALA A 52 -4.53 -4.29 6.28
C ALA A 52 -5.91 -4.93 6.41
N GLU A 53 -6.04 -6.08 7.06
CA GLU A 53 -7.34 -6.74 7.29
C GLU A 53 -8.34 -5.82 7.98
N ARG A 54 -7.92 -5.12 9.05
CA ARG A 54 -8.79 -4.17 9.75
C ARG A 54 -9.27 -3.04 8.84
N ILE A 55 -8.38 -2.52 7.99
CA ILE A 55 -8.71 -1.46 7.03
C ILE A 55 -9.65 -1.97 5.94
N LEU A 56 -9.40 -3.16 5.39
CA LEU A 56 -10.26 -3.79 4.38
C LEU A 56 -11.67 -4.05 4.93
N ALA A 57 -11.77 -4.50 6.19
CA ALA A 57 -13.04 -4.71 6.87
C ALA A 57 -13.79 -3.39 7.12
N ALA A 58 -13.07 -2.30 7.42
CA ALA A 58 -13.64 -0.98 7.66
C ALA A 58 -13.86 -0.14 6.39
N ALA A 59 -13.34 -0.58 5.23
CA ALA A 59 -13.25 0.22 4.00
C ALA A 59 -14.58 0.84 3.57
N ASN A 60 -15.68 0.08 3.69
CA ASN A 60 -17.02 0.55 3.38
C ASN A 60 -17.42 1.78 4.22
N HIS A 61 -17.16 1.73 5.53
CA HIS A 61 -17.41 2.84 6.43
C HIS A 61 -16.48 4.03 6.14
N LEU A 62 -15.18 3.75 5.97
CA LEU A 62 -14.16 4.77 5.72
C LEU A 62 -14.35 5.50 4.39
N CYS A 63 -15.00 4.87 3.41
CA CYS A 63 -15.32 5.48 2.12
C CYS A 63 -16.68 6.21 2.09
N ARG A 64 -17.38 6.35 3.23
CA ARG A 64 -18.58 7.19 3.29
C ARG A 64 -18.20 8.67 3.14
N PRO A 65 -19.08 9.50 2.56
CA PRO A 65 -18.89 10.94 2.59
C PRO A 65 -18.77 11.47 4.03
N HIS A 66 -17.86 12.41 4.26
CA HIS A 66 -17.71 13.13 5.55
C HIS A 66 -17.33 12.25 6.77
N VAL A 67 -16.58 11.17 6.57
CA VAL A 67 -16.00 10.42 7.70
C VAL A 67 -15.08 11.36 8.50
N PRO A 68 -15.23 11.46 9.84
CA PRO A 68 -14.37 12.32 10.64
C PRO A 68 -12.91 11.85 10.61
N GLU A 69 -11.96 12.77 10.50
CA GLU A 69 -10.52 12.44 10.43
C GLU A 69 -10.02 11.61 11.62
N VAL A 70 -10.64 11.77 12.80
CA VAL A 70 -10.33 10.97 13.99
C VAL A 70 -10.49 9.48 13.75
N TYR A 71 -11.49 9.06 12.95
CA TYR A 71 -11.66 7.65 12.61
C TYR A 71 -10.48 7.14 11.78
N LEU A 72 -9.99 7.91 10.81
CA LEU A 72 -8.81 7.51 10.03
C LEU A 72 -7.55 7.39 10.91
N ALA A 73 -7.41 8.28 11.89
CA ALA A 73 -6.31 8.26 12.85
C ALA A 73 -6.33 7.01 13.76
N GLU A 74 -7.52 6.52 14.18
CA GLU A 74 -7.66 5.29 14.96
C GLU A 74 -7.13 4.04 14.24
N PHE A 75 -7.20 4.01 12.91
CA PHE A 75 -6.62 2.93 12.10
C PHE A 75 -5.11 3.13 11.84
N GLY A 76 -4.52 4.25 12.24
CA GLY A 76 -3.11 4.57 12.00
C GLY A 76 -2.78 4.59 10.51
N VAL A 77 -3.72 5.04 9.68
CA VAL A 77 -3.59 5.04 8.21
C VAL A 77 -3.17 6.41 7.71
N ARG A 78 -2.22 6.42 6.78
CA ARG A 78 -1.86 7.62 6.00
C ARG A 78 -2.29 7.47 4.55
N ASP A 79 -2.51 8.59 3.86
CA ASP A 79 -2.91 8.63 2.45
C ASP A 79 -4.08 7.71 2.12
N PHE A 80 -5.06 7.60 3.02
CA PHE A 80 -6.27 6.84 2.74
C PHE A 80 -7.03 7.49 1.59
N SER A 81 -7.39 6.70 0.59
CA SER A 81 -8.18 7.18 -0.55
C SER A 81 -9.16 6.12 -1.01
N CYS A 82 -10.28 6.58 -1.54
CA CYS A 82 -11.32 5.76 -2.16
C CYS A 82 -11.49 6.25 -3.58
N ALA A 83 -11.42 5.35 -4.57
CA ALA A 83 -11.58 5.73 -5.96
C ALA A 83 -12.95 6.42 -6.18
N PRO A 84 -12.99 7.61 -6.81
CA PRO A 84 -14.19 8.42 -6.92
C PRO A 84 -15.24 7.81 -7.85
N MET A 85 -14.82 6.96 -8.80
CA MET A 85 -15.75 6.17 -9.59
C MET A 85 -15.76 4.72 -9.12
N LEU A 86 -16.98 4.19 -8.94
CA LEU A 86 -17.31 2.76 -8.83
C LEU A 86 -17.05 2.05 -10.18
N LEU A 87 -15.88 2.26 -10.78
CA LEU A 87 -15.53 1.86 -12.14
C LEU A 87 -15.20 0.36 -12.24
N LEU A 88 -16.10 -0.46 -11.73
CA LEU A 88 -16.23 -1.83 -12.18
C LEU A 88 -17.71 -1.99 -12.49
N THR A 89 -18.04 -2.28 -13.74
CA THR A 89 -19.38 -2.71 -14.20
C THR A 89 -19.70 -4.10 -13.64
N SER A 90 -19.45 -4.30 -12.35
CA SER A 90 -19.54 -5.57 -11.65
C SER A 90 -20.80 -5.60 -10.79
N LEU A 91 -21.37 -6.79 -10.69
CA LEU A 91 -22.41 -7.12 -9.73
C LEU A 91 -21.83 -8.21 -8.81
N PRO A 92 -21.53 -7.93 -7.53
CA PRO A 92 -21.77 -6.68 -6.80
C PRO A 92 -20.80 -5.54 -7.19
N PRO A 93 -21.14 -4.28 -6.88
CA PRO A 93 -20.26 -3.13 -7.12
C PRO A 93 -18.97 -3.27 -6.32
N LYS A 94 -17.88 -2.82 -6.92
CA LYS A 94 -16.54 -2.86 -6.33
C LYS A 94 -15.91 -1.47 -6.38
N ARG A 95 -15.02 -1.19 -5.43
CA ARG A 95 -14.28 0.06 -5.33
C ARG A 95 -12.82 -0.22 -4.99
N GLU A 96 -11.91 0.50 -5.63
CA GLU A 96 -10.51 0.50 -5.21
C GLU A 96 -10.32 1.45 -4.03
N ILE A 97 -9.55 1.00 -3.03
CA ILE A 97 -9.05 1.82 -1.94
C ILE A 97 -7.52 1.80 -1.95
N GLY A 98 -6.93 2.92 -1.56
CA GLY A 98 -5.49 3.07 -1.37
C GLY A 98 -5.19 3.50 0.06
N PHE A 99 -4.11 2.99 0.65
CA PHE A 99 -3.66 3.39 1.98
C PHE A 99 -2.17 3.13 2.17
N ARG A 100 -1.54 3.83 3.12
CA ARG A 100 -0.15 3.59 3.50
C ARG A 100 -0.06 3.07 4.93
N LEU A 101 0.66 1.96 5.09
CA LEU A 101 1.17 1.49 6.38
C LEU A 101 2.68 1.71 6.37
N ASP A 102 3.16 2.47 7.34
CA ASP A 102 4.56 2.86 7.46
C ASP A 102 5.08 3.47 6.15
N ASN A 103 5.98 2.80 5.45
CA ASN A 103 6.54 3.24 4.16
C ASN A 103 6.00 2.45 2.96
N THR A 104 5.01 1.57 3.15
CA THR A 104 4.45 0.73 2.10
C THR A 104 3.06 1.20 1.70
N ARG A 105 2.89 1.54 0.40
CA ARG A 105 1.59 1.87 -0.18
C ARG A 105 0.90 0.60 -0.63
N TYR A 106 -0.34 0.44 -0.20
CA TYR A 106 -1.22 -0.66 -0.56
C TYR A 106 -2.41 -0.15 -1.36
N ALA A 107 -2.90 -0.98 -2.28
CA ALA A 107 -4.17 -0.80 -2.95
C ALA A 107 -4.98 -2.10 -2.89
N ALA A 108 -6.29 -2.01 -2.80
CA ALA A 108 -7.17 -3.18 -2.76
C ALA A 108 -8.51 -2.89 -3.41
N THR A 109 -9.10 -3.91 -4.03
CA THR A 109 -10.49 -3.83 -4.50
C THR A 109 -11.41 -4.43 -3.44
N VAL A 110 -12.34 -3.63 -2.92
CA VAL A 110 -13.35 -4.06 -1.95
C VAL A 110 -14.73 -4.11 -2.58
N VAL A 111 -15.56 -5.05 -2.13
CA VAL A 111 -16.98 -5.07 -2.48
C VAL A 111 -17.68 -3.97 -1.69
N VAL A 112 -18.50 -3.18 -2.39
CA VAL A 112 -19.31 -2.14 -1.76
C VAL A 112 -20.58 -2.78 -1.23
N THR A 113 -20.73 -2.77 0.10
CA THR A 113 -21.87 -3.35 0.81
C THR A 113 -22.67 -2.32 1.60
N ASP A 114 -22.16 -1.08 1.68
CA ASP A 114 -22.68 -0.01 2.53
C ASP A 114 -22.81 1.29 1.73
N ASP A 115 -23.70 1.29 0.72
CA ASP A 115 -24.07 2.51 0.00
C ASP A 115 -25.19 3.23 0.78
N PRO A 116 -24.94 4.39 1.40
CA PRO A 116 -25.97 5.11 2.11
C PRO A 116 -27.11 5.49 1.14
N PRO A 117 -28.38 5.32 1.54
CA PRO A 117 -29.51 5.62 0.68
C PRO A 117 -29.45 7.09 0.24
N ARG A 118 -29.50 7.31 -1.07
CA ARG A 118 -29.62 8.67 -1.62
C ARG A 118 -31.05 9.16 -1.37
N LEU A 119 -31.18 10.26 -0.65
CA LEU A 119 -32.45 10.96 -0.53
C LEU A 119 -32.85 11.48 -1.91
N LEU A 120 -33.97 10.96 -2.44
CA LEU A 120 -34.59 11.47 -3.65
C LEU A 120 -35.64 12.53 -3.24
N PRO A 121 -35.79 13.63 -3.99
CA PRO A 121 -36.87 14.58 -3.75
C PRO A 121 -38.21 13.85 -3.79
N ALA A 122 -39.10 14.16 -2.82
CA ALA A 122 -40.49 13.74 -2.92
C ALA A 122 -41.11 14.35 -4.17
N ARG A 123 -41.87 13.54 -4.92
CA ARG A 123 -42.67 14.02 -6.06
C ARG A 123 -43.90 14.76 -5.59
#